data_AF-A0A1U7PSQ3-F1
#
_entry.id   AF-A0A1U7PSQ3-F1
#
_cell.length_a   1.000
_cell.length_b   1.000
_cell.length_c   1.000
_cell.angle_alpha   90.00
_cell.angle_beta   90.00
_cell.angle_gamma   90.00
#
_symmetry.space_group_name_H-M   'P 1'
#
loop_
_entity.id
_entity.type
_entity.pdbx_description
1 polymer ?
#
loop_
_entity_poly.entity_id
_entity_poly.type
_entity_poly.pdbx_seq_one_letter_code
_entity_poly.pdbx_strand_id
1 'polypeptide(L)'
;MRRSRELSIEEKKLLMTSLTDEEAFSRFERSCQLKNLRPATIRYYRNELSAFKKSLKEININKQLSEVTQKDVEDVLLYWKESLKIVTINTRLRALKAFYTLLKKEKFIKKNPVSEMKQLRDRRRIIETLTDEEIKKIAQIIKKQNSFVGVRDFCIFLVMLDTGIRLSEICGVEVEDVQGNKLRVRITKNLEEREVYLSSTTQGYLKGYLRLRGELDTDVLFVNVDNGPLKPRAIQSRFNKYKNESRIQKQFSPHILRHTFAKRMVMSGIDAFSLAALLGHSDLTVTKRYVSLWGSDLEQISRKHSTIGKLNL
;
A
#
# COMPACT_ATOMS: atom_id res chain seq x y z
N MET A 1 56.87 -22.74 -12.53
CA MET A 1 56.19 -21.71 -11.71
C MET A 1 55.91 -22.32 -10.33
N ARG A 2 56.53 -21.83 -9.25
CA ARG A 2 56.28 -22.34 -7.88
C ARG A 2 54.91 -21.83 -7.43
N ARG A 3 53.97 -22.75 -7.18
CA ARG A 3 52.67 -22.41 -6.58
C ARG A 3 52.92 -21.99 -5.12
N SER A 4 52.47 -20.79 -4.76
CA SER A 4 52.47 -20.29 -3.38
C SER A 4 51.54 -21.15 -2.51
N ARG A 5 51.84 -21.31 -1.20
CA ARG A 5 50.94 -21.97 -0.24
C ARG A 5 49.61 -21.22 -0.08
N GLU A 6 49.58 -19.94 -0.43
CA GLU A 6 48.37 -19.11 -0.44
C GLU A 6 48.07 -18.61 -1.85
N LEU A 7 46.81 -18.73 -2.25
CA LEU A 7 46.29 -18.18 -3.50
C LEU A 7 46.52 -16.65 -3.53
N SER A 8 47.03 -16.15 -4.65
CA SER A 8 47.13 -14.71 -4.94
C SER A 8 45.72 -14.07 -4.93
N ILE A 9 45.65 -12.75 -4.85
CA ILE A 9 44.36 -12.03 -4.90
C ILE A 9 43.63 -12.32 -6.23
N GLU A 10 44.37 -12.47 -7.33
CA GLU A 10 43.85 -12.83 -8.66
C GLU A 10 43.40 -14.28 -8.73
N GLU A 11 44.14 -15.22 -8.12
CA GLU A 11 43.75 -16.63 -8.04
C GLU A 11 42.53 -16.84 -7.13
N LYS A 12 42.40 -16.06 -6.04
CA LYS A 12 41.18 -16.02 -5.20
C LYS A 12 39.99 -15.44 -5.97
N LYS A 13 40.21 -14.46 -6.85
CA LYS A 13 39.18 -13.93 -7.76
C LYS A 13 38.74 -14.98 -8.79
N LEU A 14 39.66 -15.79 -9.31
CA LEU A 14 39.38 -16.87 -10.26
C LEU A 14 38.55 -18.02 -9.65
N LEU A 15 38.62 -18.23 -8.33
CA LEU A 15 37.83 -19.23 -7.59
C LEU A 15 36.49 -18.71 -7.09
N MET A 16 36.29 -17.38 -7.03
CA MET A 16 34.99 -16.80 -6.77
C MET A 16 34.24 -16.75 -8.10
N THR A 17 33.49 -17.81 -8.41
CA THR A 17 32.49 -17.83 -9.48
C THR A 17 31.74 -16.50 -9.45
N SER A 18 31.93 -15.64 -10.45
CA SER A 18 31.30 -14.33 -10.48
C SER A 18 29.79 -14.55 -10.59
N LEU A 19 29.08 -14.29 -9.48
CA LEU A 19 27.64 -14.42 -9.43
C LEU A 19 27.05 -13.39 -10.40
N THR A 20 26.44 -13.85 -11.48
CA THR A 20 25.77 -12.96 -12.42
C THR A 20 24.55 -12.32 -11.74
N ASP A 21 24.14 -11.13 -12.21
CA ASP A 21 22.92 -10.50 -11.73
C ASP A 21 21.71 -11.44 -11.81
N GLU A 22 21.58 -12.20 -12.91
CA GLU A 22 20.45 -13.11 -13.11
C GLU A 22 20.45 -14.24 -12.09
N GLU A 23 21.61 -14.86 -11.84
CA GLU A 23 21.76 -15.91 -10.84
C GLU A 23 21.45 -15.38 -9.43
N ALA A 24 21.90 -14.16 -9.11
CA ALA A 24 21.59 -13.50 -7.85
C ALA A 24 20.08 -13.23 -7.70
N PHE A 25 19.41 -12.83 -8.77
CA PHE A 25 17.96 -12.61 -8.79
C PHE A 25 17.17 -13.89 -8.65
N SER A 26 17.50 -14.94 -9.40
CA SER A 26 16.81 -16.23 -9.32
C SER A 26 16.87 -16.82 -7.91
N ARG A 27 18.03 -16.70 -7.24
CA ARG A 27 18.19 -17.14 -5.85
C ARG A 27 17.35 -16.30 -4.88
N PHE A 28 17.35 -14.98 -5.06
CA PHE A 28 16.52 -14.09 -4.25
C PHE A 28 15.03 -14.40 -4.41
N GLU A 29 14.57 -14.59 -5.65
CA GLU A 29 13.19 -14.96 -5.96
C GLU A 29 12.82 -16.31 -5.33
N ARG A 30 13.69 -17.32 -5.44
CA ARG A 30 13.50 -18.62 -4.78
C ARG A 30 13.36 -18.47 -3.27
N SER A 31 14.23 -17.68 -2.62
CA SER A 31 14.09 -17.40 -1.18
C SER A 31 12.79 -16.67 -0.85
N CYS A 32 12.30 -15.78 -1.71
CA CYS A 32 11.02 -15.12 -1.49
C CYS A 32 9.84 -16.09 -1.60
N GLN A 33 9.88 -17.02 -2.56
CA GLN A 33 8.88 -18.06 -2.73
C GLN A 33 8.86 -19.02 -1.53
N LEU A 34 10.03 -19.47 -1.05
CA LEU A 34 10.14 -20.32 0.14
C LEU A 34 9.59 -19.66 1.42
N LYS A 35 9.57 -18.33 1.47
CA LYS A 35 8.97 -17.55 2.56
C LYS A 35 7.49 -17.24 2.32
N ASN A 36 6.86 -17.85 1.30
CA ASN A 36 5.49 -17.60 0.89
C ASN A 36 5.18 -16.11 0.66
N LEU A 37 6.15 -15.35 0.16
CA LEU A 37 5.89 -13.96 -0.21
C LEU A 37 4.99 -13.92 -1.44
N ARG A 38 4.09 -12.94 -1.47
CA ARG A 38 3.14 -12.79 -2.57
C ARG A 38 3.87 -12.55 -3.90
N PRO A 39 3.31 -13.01 -5.04
CA PRO A 39 3.85 -12.71 -6.37
C PRO A 39 4.03 -11.20 -6.62
N ALA A 40 3.12 -10.37 -6.10
CA ALA A 40 3.23 -8.92 -6.19
C ALA A 40 4.43 -8.35 -5.41
N THR A 41 4.78 -8.96 -4.27
CA THR A 41 5.94 -8.57 -3.45
C THR A 41 7.25 -8.98 -4.13
N ILE A 42 7.29 -10.16 -4.75
CA ILE A 42 8.44 -10.63 -5.54
C ILE A 42 8.68 -9.69 -6.72
N ARG A 43 7.63 -9.39 -7.49
CA ARG A 43 7.70 -8.41 -8.59
C ARG A 43 8.15 -7.03 -8.14
N TYR A 44 7.67 -6.58 -6.98
CA TYR A 44 8.14 -5.33 -6.37
C TYR A 44 9.65 -5.35 -6.17
N TYR A 45 10.20 -6.37 -5.52
CA TYR A 45 11.66 -6.46 -5.34
C TYR A 45 12.42 -6.48 -6.66
N ARG A 46 11.96 -7.29 -7.64
CA ARG A 46 12.57 -7.33 -8.98
C ARG A 46 12.62 -5.93 -9.60
N ASN A 47 11.50 -5.20 -9.59
CA ASN A 47 11.43 -3.85 -10.14
C ASN A 47 12.40 -2.87 -9.46
N GLU A 48 12.46 -2.87 -8.13
CA GLU A 48 13.35 -1.95 -7.40
C GLU A 48 14.83 -2.29 -7.63
N LEU A 49 15.19 -3.57 -7.73
CA LEU A 49 16.56 -3.99 -7.98
C LEU A 49 16.99 -3.73 -9.43
N SER A 50 16.10 -3.95 -10.40
CA SER A 50 16.35 -3.57 -11.80
C SER A 50 16.52 -2.05 -11.94
N ALA A 51 15.72 -1.26 -11.21
CA ALA A 51 15.89 0.19 -11.18
C ALA A 51 17.24 0.61 -10.58
N PHE A 52 17.69 -0.07 -9.51
CA PHE A 52 19.03 0.15 -8.96
C PHE A 52 20.14 -0.20 -9.94
N LYS A 53 20.05 -1.36 -10.61
CA LYS A 53 21.02 -1.76 -11.62
C LYS A 53 21.07 -0.77 -12.79
N LYS A 54 19.92 -0.25 -13.21
CA LYS A 54 19.84 0.80 -14.23
C LYS A 54 20.56 2.06 -13.76
N SER A 55 20.33 2.51 -12.54
CA SER A 55 20.99 3.70 -12.01
C SER A 55 22.50 3.55 -11.82
N LEU A 56 23.00 2.35 -11.49
CA LEU A 56 24.45 2.08 -11.53
C LEU A 56 25.03 2.36 -12.93
N LYS A 57 24.35 1.90 -13.99
CA LYS A 57 24.78 2.17 -15.37
C LYS A 57 24.71 3.65 -15.72
N GLU A 58 23.66 4.36 -15.28
CA GLU A 58 23.49 5.80 -15.53
C GLU A 58 24.62 6.65 -14.93
N ILE A 59 25.25 6.19 -13.83
CA ILE A 59 26.41 6.84 -13.22
C ILE A 59 27.75 6.17 -13.59
N ASN A 60 27.79 5.41 -14.70
CA ASN A 60 28.97 4.75 -15.25
C ASN A 60 29.62 3.67 -14.34
N ILE A 61 28.83 3.04 -13.46
CA ILE A 61 29.27 1.90 -12.64
C ILE A 61 28.84 0.58 -13.31
N ASN A 62 29.80 -0.08 -13.95
CA ASN A 62 29.61 -1.37 -14.61
C ASN A 62 30.07 -2.54 -13.72
N LYS A 63 29.38 -2.74 -12.60
CA LYS A 63 29.65 -3.84 -11.64
C LYS A 63 28.48 -4.81 -11.59
N GLN A 64 28.73 -6.10 -11.38
CA GLN A 64 27.67 -7.04 -10.98
C GLN A 64 27.13 -6.66 -9.60
N LEU A 65 25.88 -7.00 -9.31
CA LEU A 65 25.26 -6.70 -8.01
C LEU A 65 26.02 -7.34 -6.85
N SER A 66 26.66 -8.50 -7.05
CA SER A 66 27.53 -9.13 -6.05
C SER A 66 28.82 -8.35 -5.75
N GLU A 67 29.22 -7.45 -6.65
CA GLU A 67 30.47 -6.66 -6.56
C GLU A 67 30.23 -5.23 -6.05
N VAL A 68 28.95 -4.85 -5.88
CA VAL A 68 28.56 -3.51 -5.42
C VAL A 68 29.09 -3.26 -4.02
N THR A 69 29.77 -2.13 -3.85
CA THR A 69 30.31 -1.66 -2.57
C THR A 69 29.36 -0.66 -1.92
N GLN A 70 29.63 -0.33 -0.65
CA GLN A 70 28.87 0.70 0.05
C GLN A 70 28.95 2.06 -0.67
N LYS A 71 30.14 2.43 -1.16
CA LYS A 71 30.36 3.67 -1.91
C LYS A 71 29.49 3.74 -3.17
N ASP A 72 29.41 2.63 -3.93
CA ASP A 72 28.59 2.60 -5.15
C ASP A 72 27.09 2.85 -4.83
N VAL A 73 26.61 2.36 -3.69
CA VAL A 73 25.24 2.63 -3.25
C VAL A 73 25.08 4.09 -2.81
N GLU A 74 26.05 4.67 -2.13
CA GLU A 74 26.05 6.09 -1.74
C GLU A 74 26.00 7.00 -2.98
N ASP A 75 26.78 6.70 -4.01
CA ASP A 75 26.78 7.43 -5.28
C ASP A 75 25.42 7.36 -5.98
N VAL A 76 24.78 6.18 -6.02
CA VAL A 76 23.41 6.03 -6.54
C VAL A 76 22.39 6.79 -5.68
N LEU A 77 22.56 6.82 -4.36
CA LEU A 77 21.68 7.58 -3.47
C LEU A 77 21.79 9.10 -3.73
N LEU A 78 22.99 9.61 -4.02
CA LEU A 78 23.20 11.01 -4.41
C LEU A 78 22.51 11.30 -5.74
N TYR A 79 22.73 10.45 -6.75
CA TYR A 79 22.05 10.54 -8.05
C TYR A 79 20.52 10.55 -7.91
N TRP A 80 19.96 9.67 -7.07
CA TRP A 80 18.52 9.64 -6.85
C TRP A 80 17.98 10.87 -6.12
N LYS A 81 18.76 11.53 -5.27
CA LYS A 81 18.31 12.74 -4.57
C LYS A 81 18.04 13.90 -5.51
N GLU A 82 18.65 13.91 -6.70
CA GLU A 82 18.46 14.95 -7.71
C GLU A 82 17.07 14.91 -8.36
N SER A 83 16.48 13.73 -8.47
CA SER A 83 15.26 13.52 -9.29
C SER A 83 14.13 12.76 -8.60
N LEU A 84 14.41 12.03 -7.51
CA LEU A 84 13.42 11.17 -6.84
C LEU A 84 12.98 11.71 -5.49
N LYS A 85 11.71 11.46 -5.16
CA LYS A 85 11.16 11.72 -3.83
C LYS A 85 11.82 10.81 -2.79
N ILE A 86 12.05 11.34 -1.58
CA ILE A 86 12.67 10.60 -0.47
C ILE A 86 11.92 9.28 -0.17
N VAL A 87 10.58 9.26 -0.23
CA VAL A 87 9.78 8.02 -0.09
C VAL A 87 10.20 6.94 -1.10
N THR A 88 10.44 7.32 -2.35
CA THR A 88 10.85 6.40 -3.42
C THR A 88 12.24 5.85 -3.14
N ILE A 89 13.19 6.71 -2.76
CA ILE A 89 14.56 6.31 -2.39
C ILE A 89 14.52 5.33 -1.20
N ASN A 90 13.77 5.66 -0.16
CA ASN A 90 13.60 4.80 1.01
C ASN A 90 12.94 3.46 0.66
N THR A 91 12.07 3.43 -0.34
CA THR A 91 11.44 2.21 -0.85
C THR A 91 12.45 1.33 -1.58
N ARG A 92 13.27 1.91 -2.46
CA ARG A 92 14.40 1.20 -3.09
C ARG A 92 15.40 0.67 -2.08
N LEU A 93 15.76 1.47 -1.08
CA LEU A 93 16.69 1.07 -0.03
C LEU A 93 16.18 -0.13 0.80
N ARG A 94 14.86 -0.24 1.05
CA ARG A 94 14.29 -1.43 1.71
C ARG A 94 14.46 -2.69 0.85
N ALA A 95 14.27 -2.58 -0.46
CA ALA A 95 14.48 -3.68 -1.39
C ALA A 95 15.96 -4.13 -1.40
N LEU A 96 16.89 -3.16 -1.51
CA LEU A 96 18.33 -3.43 -1.46
C LEU A 96 18.72 -4.12 -0.14
N LYS A 97 18.22 -3.64 1.00
CA LYS A 97 18.48 -4.27 2.29
C LYS A 97 18.02 -5.72 2.35
N ALA A 98 16.81 -6.03 1.86
CA ALA A 98 16.31 -7.39 1.83
C ALA A 98 17.19 -8.28 0.94
N PHE A 99 17.56 -7.80 -0.24
CA PHE A 99 18.41 -8.50 -1.21
C PHE A 99 19.81 -8.80 -0.68
N TYR A 100 20.56 -7.77 -0.26
CA TYR A 100 21.93 -7.95 0.23
C TYR A 100 22.01 -8.69 1.57
N THR A 101 20.95 -8.65 2.38
CA THR A 101 20.88 -9.49 3.60
C THR A 101 20.83 -10.96 3.22
N LEU A 102 20.07 -11.33 2.17
CA LEU A 102 20.04 -12.71 1.69
C LEU A 102 21.40 -13.12 1.12
N LEU A 103 21.97 -12.33 0.20
CA LEU A 103 23.26 -12.67 -0.43
C LEU A 103 24.38 -12.85 0.61
N LYS A 104 24.39 -12.03 1.67
CA LYS A 104 25.34 -12.19 2.78
C LYS A 104 25.05 -13.46 3.58
N LYS A 105 23.78 -13.75 3.88
CA LYS A 105 23.37 -14.96 4.61
C LYS A 105 23.80 -16.24 3.87
N GLU A 106 23.67 -16.24 2.55
CA GLU A 106 24.06 -17.35 1.68
C GLU A 106 25.55 -17.33 1.29
N LYS A 107 26.34 -16.42 1.89
CA LYS A 107 27.80 -16.30 1.71
C LYS A 107 28.27 -15.97 0.28
N PHE A 108 27.37 -15.47 -0.58
CA PHE A 108 27.74 -14.99 -1.92
C PHE A 108 28.51 -13.67 -1.90
N ILE A 109 28.27 -12.86 -0.87
CA ILE A 109 29.03 -11.64 -0.60
C ILE A 109 29.61 -11.70 0.80
N LYS A 110 30.81 -11.14 0.97
CA LYS A 110 31.49 -11.07 2.28
C LYS A 110 30.88 -9.99 3.19
N LYS A 111 30.58 -8.83 2.62
CA LYS A 111 30.01 -7.67 3.32
C LYS A 111 28.71 -7.25 2.63
N ASN A 112 27.70 -6.90 3.43
CA ASN A 112 26.47 -6.31 2.92
C ASN A 112 26.71 -4.79 2.72
N PRO A 113 26.60 -4.26 1.49
CA PRO A 113 26.91 -2.86 1.22
C PRO A 113 25.92 -1.86 1.84
N VAL A 114 24.76 -2.33 2.33
CA VAL A 114 23.68 -1.47 2.85
C VAL A 114 23.31 -1.76 4.31
N SER A 115 24.11 -2.55 5.04
CA SER A 115 23.76 -2.96 6.42
C SER A 115 23.67 -1.78 7.39
N GLU A 116 24.57 -0.80 7.27
CA GLU A 116 24.66 0.35 8.18
C GLU A 116 23.87 1.57 7.68
N MET A 117 23.39 1.53 6.44
CA MET A 117 22.69 2.66 5.82
C MET A 117 21.33 2.89 6.49
N LYS A 118 21.10 4.08 7.04
CA LYS A 118 19.81 4.47 7.60
C LYS A 118 18.86 4.94 6.48
N GLN A 119 17.55 4.80 6.72
CA GLN A 119 16.57 5.44 5.84
C GLN A 119 16.77 6.95 5.87
N LEU A 120 16.65 7.59 4.72
CA LEU A 120 16.70 9.04 4.62
C LEU A 120 15.53 9.63 5.41
N ARG A 121 15.80 10.67 6.19
CA ARG A 121 14.75 11.40 6.91
C ARG A 121 13.82 12.05 5.88
N ASP A 122 12.56 11.67 5.92
CA ASP A 122 11.52 12.31 5.12
C ASP A 122 10.66 13.19 6.03
N ARG A 123 10.28 14.37 5.54
CA ARG A 123 9.29 15.19 6.25
C ARG A 123 7.99 14.40 6.21
N ARG A 124 7.45 14.06 7.39
CA ARG A 124 6.13 13.41 7.48
C ARG A 124 5.11 14.36 6.85
N ARG A 125 4.67 14.04 5.64
CA ARG A 125 3.60 14.78 4.98
C ARG A 125 2.30 14.41 5.65
N ILE A 126 1.56 15.43 6.03
CA ILE A 126 0.20 15.31 6.51
C ILE A 126 -0.64 14.81 5.35
N ILE A 127 -1.43 13.77 5.59
CA ILE A 127 -2.38 13.29 4.60
C ILE A 127 -3.68 14.07 4.83
N GLU A 128 -3.98 14.99 3.92
CA GLU A 128 -5.24 15.73 3.95
C GLU A 128 -6.41 14.80 3.61
N THR A 129 -7.37 14.71 4.53
CA THR A 129 -8.63 13.99 4.32
C THR A 129 -9.67 14.90 3.67
N LEU A 130 -10.71 14.27 3.14
CA LEU A 130 -11.85 14.99 2.56
C LEU A 130 -12.71 15.60 3.68
N THR A 131 -13.25 16.80 3.43
CA THR A 131 -14.31 17.40 4.26
C THR A 131 -15.68 16.85 3.88
N ASP A 132 -16.71 17.17 4.68
CA ASP A 132 -18.09 16.77 4.40
C ASP A 132 -18.61 17.34 3.08
N GLU A 133 -18.24 18.57 2.76
CA GLU A 133 -18.60 19.24 1.50
C GLU A 133 -17.94 18.56 0.31
N GLU A 134 -16.66 18.18 0.42
CA GLU A 134 -15.91 17.47 -0.61
C GLU A 134 -16.50 16.07 -0.85
N ILE A 135 -16.85 15.35 0.22
CA ILE A 135 -17.54 14.04 0.16
C ILE A 135 -18.87 14.20 -0.56
N LYS A 136 -19.70 15.17 -0.16
CA LYS A 136 -21.02 15.43 -0.77
C LYS A 136 -20.88 15.79 -2.25
N LYS A 137 -19.90 16.62 -2.62
CA LYS A 137 -19.62 17.01 -4.01
C LYS A 137 -19.24 15.82 -4.88
N ILE A 138 -18.31 14.98 -4.41
CA ILE A 138 -17.93 13.75 -5.14
C ILE A 138 -19.13 12.82 -5.25
N ALA A 139 -19.88 12.60 -4.18
CA ALA A 139 -21.08 11.77 -4.18
C ALA A 139 -22.11 12.24 -5.24
N GLN A 140 -22.36 13.55 -5.33
CA GLN A 140 -23.25 14.12 -6.34
C GLN A 140 -22.76 13.88 -7.77
N ILE A 141 -21.46 14.03 -8.03
CA ILE A 141 -20.87 13.79 -9.35
C ILE A 141 -21.03 12.34 -9.77
N ILE A 142 -20.78 11.39 -8.86
CA ILE A 142 -20.95 9.97 -9.14
C ILE A 142 -22.43 9.66 -9.41
N LYS A 143 -23.35 10.18 -8.58
CA LYS A 143 -24.80 9.97 -8.76
C LYS A 143 -25.36 10.52 -10.06
N LYS A 144 -24.78 11.60 -10.61
CA LYS A 144 -25.18 12.16 -11.91
C LYS A 144 -24.88 11.21 -13.08
N GLN A 145 -24.05 10.19 -12.88
CA GLN A 145 -23.79 9.18 -13.89
C GLN A 145 -24.99 8.21 -13.95
N ASN A 146 -25.95 8.49 -14.83
CA ASN A 146 -27.13 7.64 -15.02
C ASN A 146 -26.80 6.36 -15.81
N SER A 147 -26.05 5.44 -15.19
CA SER A 147 -25.59 4.19 -15.80
C SER A 147 -25.33 3.12 -14.74
N PHE A 148 -25.29 1.85 -15.16
CA PHE A 148 -24.86 0.74 -14.31
C PHE A 148 -23.52 1.03 -13.61
N VAL A 149 -22.55 1.55 -14.38
CA VAL A 149 -21.23 1.93 -13.88
C VAL A 149 -21.33 3.02 -12.81
N GLY A 150 -22.20 4.01 -12.99
CA GLY A 150 -22.43 5.07 -12.01
C GLY A 150 -22.97 4.55 -10.68
N VAL A 151 -23.98 3.68 -10.72
CA VAL A 151 -24.56 3.06 -9.53
C VAL A 151 -23.52 2.18 -8.82
N ARG A 152 -22.80 1.34 -9.56
CA ARG A 152 -21.71 0.52 -9.04
C ARG A 152 -20.64 1.36 -8.37
N ASP A 153 -20.13 2.38 -9.05
CA ASP A 153 -19.07 3.24 -8.55
C ASP A 153 -19.52 4.01 -7.30
N PHE A 154 -20.79 4.39 -7.22
CA PHE A 154 -21.37 5.02 -6.03
C PHE A 154 -21.42 4.07 -4.84
N CYS A 155 -21.80 2.80 -5.06
CA CYS A 155 -21.76 1.77 -4.03
C CYS A 155 -20.33 1.51 -3.53
N ILE A 156 -19.36 1.41 -4.45
CA ILE A 156 -17.93 1.29 -4.10
C ILE A 156 -17.48 2.48 -3.24
N PHE A 157 -17.82 3.71 -3.64
CA PHE A 157 -17.50 4.92 -2.89
C PHE A 157 -18.07 4.88 -1.46
N LEU A 158 -19.36 4.53 -1.30
CA LEU A 158 -19.99 4.41 0.01
C LEU A 158 -19.34 3.32 0.86
N VAL A 159 -19.20 2.10 0.35
CA VAL A 159 -18.59 0.99 1.08
C VAL A 159 -17.18 1.36 1.56
N MET A 160 -16.36 1.98 0.71
CA MET A 160 -15.01 2.40 1.10
C MET A 160 -15.01 3.50 2.16
N LEU A 161 -15.94 4.45 2.09
CA LEU A 161 -16.04 5.55 3.05
C LEU A 161 -16.64 5.11 4.40
N ASP A 162 -17.50 4.09 4.40
CA ASP A 162 -18.24 3.60 5.57
C ASP A 162 -17.47 2.53 6.35
N THR A 163 -16.57 1.80 5.67
CA THR A 163 -15.83 0.67 6.28
C THR A 163 -14.32 0.86 6.32
N GLY A 164 -13.80 1.81 5.53
CA GLY A 164 -12.36 1.97 5.32
C GLY A 164 -11.69 0.79 4.62
N ILE A 165 -12.42 -0.15 4.00
CA ILE A 165 -11.85 -1.34 3.31
C ILE A 165 -10.74 -0.97 2.31
N ARG A 166 -9.71 -1.83 2.17
CA ARG A 166 -8.62 -1.58 1.20
C ARG A 166 -9.11 -1.83 -0.22
N LEU A 167 -8.52 -1.12 -1.19
CA LEU A 167 -8.81 -1.30 -2.61
C LEU A 167 -8.65 -2.76 -3.08
N SER A 168 -7.61 -3.45 -2.63
CA SER A 168 -7.40 -4.85 -3.00
C SER A 168 -8.42 -5.80 -2.36
N GLU A 169 -8.98 -5.42 -1.21
CA GLU A 169 -9.95 -6.24 -0.48
C GLU A 169 -11.34 -6.10 -1.12
N ILE A 170 -11.79 -4.87 -1.39
CA ILE A 170 -13.12 -4.64 -2.01
C ILE A 170 -13.26 -5.27 -3.40
N CYS A 171 -12.16 -5.44 -4.15
CA CYS A 171 -12.20 -6.10 -5.46
C CYS A 171 -12.41 -7.62 -5.36
N GLY A 172 -12.20 -8.22 -4.18
CA GLY A 172 -12.36 -9.64 -3.93
C GLY A 172 -13.49 -9.98 -2.97
N VAL A 173 -14.37 -9.01 -2.67
CA VAL A 173 -15.60 -9.26 -1.92
C VAL A 173 -16.58 -9.99 -2.81
N GLU A 174 -17.22 -11.03 -2.28
CA GLU A 174 -18.28 -11.78 -2.93
C GLU A 174 -19.67 -11.33 -2.48
N VAL A 175 -20.72 -11.70 -3.21
CA VAL A 175 -22.11 -11.35 -2.88
C VAL A 175 -22.49 -11.93 -1.50
N GLU A 176 -22.08 -13.15 -1.21
CA GLU A 176 -22.38 -13.85 0.06
C GLU A 176 -21.67 -13.25 1.28
N ASP A 177 -20.59 -12.49 1.07
CA ASP A 177 -19.89 -11.80 2.14
C ASP A 177 -20.72 -10.64 2.72
N VAL A 178 -21.80 -10.22 2.04
CA VAL A 178 -22.71 -9.15 2.48
C VAL A 178 -23.93 -9.76 3.18
N GLN A 179 -23.99 -9.64 4.50
CA GLN A 179 -25.04 -10.22 5.33
C GLN A 179 -25.66 -9.14 6.23
N GLY A 180 -26.80 -8.59 5.80
CA GLY A 180 -27.45 -7.48 6.50
C GLY A 180 -26.55 -6.25 6.57
N ASN A 181 -26.21 -5.81 7.79
CA ASN A 181 -25.28 -4.70 8.01
C ASN A 181 -23.81 -5.13 8.08
N LYS A 182 -23.50 -6.40 7.90
CA LYS A 182 -22.13 -6.93 7.97
C LYS A 182 -21.57 -7.17 6.58
N LEU A 183 -20.30 -6.83 6.41
CA LEU A 183 -19.49 -7.18 5.26
C LEU A 183 -18.27 -7.95 5.76
N ARG A 184 -18.13 -9.20 5.31
CA ARG A 184 -16.96 -10.02 5.59
C ARG A 184 -15.80 -9.61 4.68
N VAL A 185 -14.63 -9.38 5.28
CA VAL A 185 -13.42 -8.99 4.55
C VAL A 185 -12.31 -9.98 4.85
N ARG A 186 -11.97 -10.79 3.85
CA ARG A 186 -10.87 -11.76 3.93
C ARG A 186 -9.52 -11.02 3.97
N ILE A 187 -8.75 -11.18 5.06
CA ILE A 187 -7.41 -10.59 5.17
C ILE A 187 -6.44 -11.50 4.42
N THR A 188 -6.09 -11.07 3.21
CA THR A 188 -5.21 -11.78 2.28
C THR A 188 -3.84 -12.25 2.83
N LYS A 189 -3.40 -11.89 4.05
CA LYS A 189 -2.08 -12.29 4.61
C LYS A 189 -2.14 -13.47 5.57
N ASN A 190 -3.23 -13.68 6.30
CA ASN A 190 -3.28 -14.63 7.41
C ASN A 190 -4.46 -15.59 7.37
N LEU A 191 -5.29 -15.55 6.31
CA LEU A 191 -6.62 -16.21 6.27
C LEU A 191 -7.58 -15.75 7.39
N GLU A 192 -7.17 -14.79 8.23
CA GLU A 192 -8.04 -14.14 9.20
C GLU A 192 -9.10 -13.33 8.47
N GLU A 193 -10.35 -13.50 8.86
CA GLU A 193 -11.46 -12.69 8.38
C GLU A 193 -11.73 -11.58 9.37
N ARG A 194 -12.14 -10.41 8.88
CA ARG A 194 -12.72 -9.38 9.74
C ARG A 194 -14.08 -8.96 9.22
N GLU A 195 -14.99 -8.69 10.13
CA GLU A 195 -16.26 -8.06 9.79
C GLU A 195 -16.09 -6.53 9.84
N VAL A 196 -16.66 -5.87 8.84
CA VAL A 196 -16.88 -4.42 8.83
C VAL A 196 -18.37 -4.16 8.69
N TYR A 197 -18.81 -2.99 9.14
CA TYR A 197 -20.24 -2.70 9.26
C TYR A 197 -20.67 -1.62 8.27
N LEU A 198 -21.84 -1.82 7.67
CA LEU A 198 -22.45 -0.94 6.68
C LEU A 198 -23.60 -0.18 7.32
N SER A 199 -23.60 1.14 7.17
CA SER A 199 -24.74 1.99 7.52
C SER A 199 -25.99 1.61 6.71
N SER A 200 -27.17 1.95 7.23
CA SER A 200 -28.45 1.73 6.53
C SER A 200 -28.47 2.39 5.15
N THR A 201 -27.84 3.56 5.01
CA THR A 201 -27.65 4.24 3.72
C THR A 201 -26.88 3.37 2.74
N THR A 202 -25.71 2.86 3.12
CA THR A 202 -24.88 2.02 2.25
C THR A 202 -25.61 0.73 1.87
N GLN A 203 -26.30 0.09 2.83
CA GLN A 203 -27.11 -1.10 2.57
C GLN A 203 -28.21 -0.84 1.54
N GLY A 204 -28.91 0.30 1.62
CA GLY A 204 -29.96 0.68 0.67
C GLY A 204 -29.45 0.79 -0.77
N TYR A 205 -28.33 1.47 -0.98
CA TYR A 205 -27.70 1.58 -2.30
C TYR A 205 -27.18 0.25 -2.80
N LEU A 206 -26.56 -0.55 -1.92
CA LEU A 206 -26.04 -1.86 -2.28
C LEU A 206 -27.16 -2.83 -2.69
N LYS A 207 -28.31 -2.79 -2.02
CA LYS A 207 -29.51 -3.56 -2.42
C LYS A 207 -30.04 -3.11 -3.79
N GLY A 208 -29.97 -1.82 -4.10
CA GLY A 208 -30.30 -1.30 -5.44
C GLY A 208 -29.33 -1.82 -6.50
N TYR A 209 -28.03 -1.77 -6.21
CA TYR A 209 -27.00 -2.29 -7.09
C TYR A 209 -27.12 -3.80 -7.32
N LEU A 210 -27.36 -4.61 -6.28
CA LEU A 210 -27.53 -6.06 -6.42
C LEU A 210 -28.71 -6.41 -7.34
N ARG A 211 -29.81 -5.66 -7.26
CA ARG A 211 -30.95 -5.80 -8.19
C ARG A 211 -30.58 -5.47 -9.64
N LEU A 212 -29.75 -4.46 -9.86
CA LEU A 212 -29.28 -4.08 -11.20
C LEU A 212 -28.19 -5.01 -11.74
N ARG A 213 -27.33 -5.54 -10.85
CA ARG A 213 -26.30 -6.54 -11.16
C ARG A 213 -26.93 -7.84 -11.62
N GLY A 214 -28.03 -8.24 -10.98
CA GLY A 214 -28.69 -9.52 -11.24
C GLY A 214 -27.83 -10.72 -10.85
N GLU A 215 -28.27 -11.88 -11.29
CA GLU A 215 -27.56 -13.14 -11.18
C GLU A 215 -26.56 -13.25 -12.33
N LEU A 216 -25.32 -13.62 -12.00
CA LEU A 216 -24.19 -13.70 -12.93
C LEU A 216 -23.36 -14.94 -12.57
N ASP A 217 -22.60 -15.48 -13.52
CA ASP A 217 -21.70 -16.64 -13.33
C ASP A 217 -20.47 -16.36 -12.45
N THR A 218 -20.44 -15.22 -11.76
CA THR A 218 -19.38 -14.86 -10.83
C THR A 218 -19.97 -14.43 -9.51
N ASP A 219 -19.34 -14.84 -8.42
CA ASP A 219 -19.77 -14.47 -7.07
C ASP A 219 -19.22 -13.10 -6.65
N VAL A 220 -18.31 -12.50 -7.41
CA VAL A 220 -17.70 -11.21 -7.06
C VAL A 220 -18.77 -10.12 -7.01
N LEU A 221 -18.79 -9.36 -5.90
CA LEU A 221 -19.79 -8.34 -5.64
C LEU A 221 -19.78 -7.25 -6.72
N PHE A 222 -18.61 -6.65 -7.00
CA PHE A 222 -18.47 -5.57 -7.96
C PHE A 222 -17.90 -6.03 -9.29
N VAL A 223 -18.71 -5.95 -10.35
CA VAL A 223 -18.35 -6.40 -11.70
C VAL A 223 -18.12 -5.25 -12.69
N ASN A 224 -17.39 -5.53 -13.77
CA ASN A 224 -17.23 -4.63 -14.92
C ASN A 224 -18.48 -4.65 -15.82
N VAL A 225 -18.45 -3.96 -16.96
CA VAL A 225 -19.60 -3.91 -17.90
C VAL A 225 -19.80 -5.21 -18.68
N ASP A 226 -18.77 -6.05 -18.73
CA ASP A 226 -18.75 -7.37 -19.35
C ASP A 226 -19.02 -8.47 -18.30
N ASN A 227 -19.62 -8.11 -17.15
CA ASN A 227 -19.94 -8.99 -16.03
C ASN A 227 -18.76 -9.72 -15.37
N GLY A 228 -17.51 -9.37 -15.71
CA GLY A 228 -16.30 -9.93 -15.10
C GLY A 228 -15.85 -9.19 -13.83
N PRO A 229 -14.93 -9.77 -13.04
CA PRO A 229 -14.42 -9.14 -11.82
C PRO A 229 -13.77 -7.76 -12.07
N LEU A 230 -14.10 -6.78 -11.22
CA LEU A 230 -13.56 -5.43 -11.33
C LEU A 230 -12.12 -5.36 -10.77
N LYS A 231 -11.19 -4.88 -11.60
CA LYS A 231 -9.77 -4.78 -11.22
C LYS A 231 -9.48 -3.49 -10.43
N PRO A 232 -8.49 -3.48 -9.51
CA PRO A 232 -8.10 -2.30 -8.75
C PRO A 232 -7.81 -1.05 -9.60
N ARG A 233 -7.14 -1.22 -10.74
CA ARG A 233 -6.82 -0.13 -11.68
C ARG A 233 -8.09 0.51 -12.28
N ALA A 234 -9.14 -0.27 -12.50
CA ALA A 234 -10.40 0.26 -13.02
C ALA A 234 -11.04 1.22 -12.00
N ILE A 235 -11.15 0.81 -10.74
CA ILE A 235 -11.67 1.68 -9.65
C ILE A 235 -10.82 2.95 -9.52
N GLN A 236 -9.49 2.83 -9.56
CA GLN A 236 -8.60 4.00 -9.52
C GLN A 236 -8.82 4.95 -10.69
N SER A 237 -8.98 4.42 -11.91
CA SER A 237 -9.28 5.21 -13.09
C SER A 237 -10.62 5.94 -12.96
N ARG A 238 -11.67 5.25 -12.49
CA ARG A 238 -12.98 5.85 -12.21
C ARG A 238 -12.90 6.96 -11.17
N PHE A 239 -12.20 6.73 -10.06
CA PHE A 239 -12.03 7.77 -9.04
C PHE A 239 -11.21 8.96 -9.53
N ASN A 240 -10.19 8.75 -10.36
CA ASN A 240 -9.46 9.85 -11.00
C ASN A 240 -10.35 10.67 -11.93
N LYS A 241 -11.26 10.03 -12.68
CA LYS A 241 -12.27 10.75 -13.49
C LYS A 241 -13.11 11.66 -12.59
N TYR A 242 -13.69 11.12 -11.51
CA TYR A 242 -14.51 11.91 -10.58
C TYR A 242 -13.73 13.01 -9.86
N LYS A 243 -12.46 12.76 -9.53
CA LYS A 243 -11.56 13.78 -8.98
C LYS A 243 -11.46 14.97 -9.94
N ASN A 244 -11.16 14.71 -11.20
CA ASN A 244 -10.97 15.75 -12.22
C ASN A 244 -12.26 16.55 -12.44
N GLU A 245 -13.41 15.87 -12.50
CA GLU A 245 -14.72 16.53 -12.60
C GLU A 245 -15.08 17.37 -11.37
N SER A 246 -14.66 16.94 -10.17
CA SER A 246 -14.94 17.66 -8.92
C SER A 246 -14.17 18.95 -8.75
N ARG A 247 -13.04 19.12 -9.47
CA ARG A 247 -12.10 20.24 -9.29
C ARG A 247 -11.65 20.44 -7.84
N ILE A 248 -11.69 19.37 -7.03
CA ILE A 248 -11.15 19.39 -5.67
C ILE A 248 -9.62 19.35 -5.78
N GLN A 249 -8.96 20.28 -5.08
CA GLN A 249 -7.49 20.39 -5.10
C GLN A 249 -6.83 19.23 -4.35
N LYS A 250 -7.47 18.76 -3.28
CA LYS A 250 -7.01 17.60 -2.52
C LYS A 250 -6.99 16.34 -3.36
N GLN A 251 -6.16 15.39 -2.95
CA GLN A 251 -6.14 14.08 -3.57
C GLN A 251 -7.45 13.33 -3.31
N PHE A 252 -7.96 12.64 -4.33
CA PHE A 252 -9.08 11.71 -4.20
C PHE A 252 -8.64 10.35 -4.72
N SER A 253 -8.62 9.37 -3.84
CA SER A 253 -8.23 7.99 -4.16
C SER A 253 -8.79 7.04 -3.10
N PRO A 254 -8.79 5.72 -3.35
CA PRO A 254 -9.18 4.73 -2.35
C PRO A 254 -8.40 4.85 -1.03
N HIS A 255 -7.13 5.24 -1.09
CA HIS A 255 -6.33 5.44 0.11
C HIS A 255 -6.81 6.65 0.91
N ILE A 256 -7.14 7.76 0.23
CA ILE A 256 -7.69 8.95 0.89
C ILE A 256 -9.05 8.66 1.50
N LEU A 257 -9.93 7.89 0.84
CA LEU A 257 -11.20 7.47 1.44
C LEU A 257 -11.01 6.72 2.75
N ARG A 258 -10.05 5.80 2.80
CA ARG A 258 -9.72 5.08 4.02
C ARG A 258 -9.17 5.99 5.12
N HIS A 259 -8.35 6.99 4.77
CA HIS A 259 -7.91 8.01 5.74
C HIS A 259 -9.06 8.87 6.24
N THR A 260 -9.94 9.28 5.34
CA THR A 260 -11.16 10.02 5.68
C THR A 260 -12.05 9.22 6.62
N PHE A 261 -12.29 7.93 6.35
CA PHE A 261 -12.99 7.02 7.26
C PHE A 261 -12.32 7.00 8.64
N ALA A 262 -11.01 6.73 8.69
CA ALA A 262 -10.29 6.65 9.96
C ALA A 262 -10.38 7.96 10.77
N LYS A 263 -10.17 9.11 10.13
CA LYS A 263 -10.29 10.42 10.79
C LYS A 263 -11.71 10.62 11.33
N ARG A 264 -12.74 10.35 10.53
CA ARG A 264 -14.15 10.50 10.93
C ARG A 264 -14.50 9.61 12.13
N MET A 265 -14.04 8.37 12.14
CA MET A 265 -14.27 7.45 13.26
C MET A 265 -13.62 7.98 14.54
N VAL A 266 -12.39 8.51 14.48
CA VAL A 266 -11.75 9.12 15.64
C VAL A 266 -12.49 10.36 16.11
N MET A 267 -12.89 11.25 15.19
CA MET A 267 -13.71 12.41 15.53
C MET A 267 -15.08 12.04 16.13
N SER A 268 -15.58 10.83 15.81
CA SER A 268 -16.79 10.30 16.43
C SER A 268 -16.56 9.79 17.86
N GLY A 269 -15.31 9.55 18.26
CA GLY A 269 -14.91 9.12 19.60
C GLY A 269 -14.53 7.63 19.69
N ILE A 270 -14.26 6.95 18.58
CA ILE A 270 -13.80 5.55 18.63
C ILE A 270 -12.41 5.47 19.28
N ASP A 271 -12.15 4.42 20.05
CA ASP A 271 -10.81 4.13 20.56
C ASP A 271 -9.89 3.57 19.47
N ALA A 272 -8.58 3.67 19.70
CA ALA A 272 -7.57 3.28 18.73
C ALA A 272 -7.52 1.76 18.45
N PHE A 273 -7.92 0.91 19.40
CA PHE A 273 -7.92 -0.53 19.24
C PHE A 273 -9.09 -0.97 18.36
N SER A 274 -10.30 -0.47 18.64
CA SER A 274 -11.48 -0.71 17.81
C SER A 274 -11.26 -0.22 16.37
N LEU A 275 -10.66 0.96 16.19
CA LEU A 275 -10.29 1.45 14.86
C LEU A 275 -9.27 0.55 14.17
N ALA A 276 -8.24 0.07 14.89
CA ALA A 276 -7.24 -0.83 14.34
C ALA A 276 -7.85 -2.16 13.89
N ALA A 277 -8.80 -2.70 14.65
CA ALA A 277 -9.54 -3.91 14.32
C ALA A 277 -10.37 -3.73 13.03
N LEU A 278 -11.18 -2.67 12.93
CA LEU A 278 -11.97 -2.35 11.73
C LEU A 278 -11.09 -2.19 10.47
N LEU A 279 -9.95 -1.52 10.63
CA LEU A 279 -8.98 -1.33 9.57
C LEU A 279 -8.16 -2.61 9.27
N GLY A 280 -8.14 -3.60 10.14
CA GLY A 280 -7.27 -4.78 10.02
C GLY A 280 -5.80 -4.36 10.04
N HIS A 281 -5.40 -3.61 11.07
CA HIS A 281 -4.00 -3.26 11.36
C HIS A 281 -3.44 -4.20 12.44
N SER A 282 -2.40 -4.94 12.09
CA SER A 282 -1.66 -5.78 13.06
C SER A 282 -0.73 -4.98 13.98
N ASP A 283 -0.49 -3.70 13.67
CA ASP A 283 0.41 -2.81 14.41
C ASP A 283 -0.25 -1.43 14.58
N LEU A 284 -0.43 -0.99 15.83
CA LEU A 284 -1.02 0.30 16.19
C LEU A 284 -0.20 1.49 15.70
N THR A 285 1.08 1.32 15.41
CA THR A 285 1.92 2.33 14.74
C THR A 285 1.39 2.68 13.35
N VAL A 286 0.72 1.73 12.70
CA VAL A 286 -0.01 1.99 11.46
C VAL A 286 -1.20 2.90 11.77
N THR A 287 -2.01 2.58 12.79
CA THR A 287 -3.15 3.41 13.21
C THR A 287 -2.71 4.84 13.58
N LYS A 288 -1.59 5.06 14.28
CA LYS A 288 -1.05 6.41 14.55
C LYS A 288 -0.84 7.26 13.29
N ARG A 289 -0.51 6.66 12.14
CA ARG A 289 -0.39 7.38 10.86
C ARG A 289 -1.74 7.84 10.30
N TYR A 290 -2.82 7.13 10.60
CA TYR A 290 -4.19 7.49 10.21
C TYR A 290 -4.83 8.51 11.15
N VAL A 291 -4.40 8.54 12.42
CA VAL A 291 -4.96 9.37 13.49
C VAL A 291 -4.10 10.62 13.74
N SER A 292 -3.48 11.19 12.70
CA SER A 292 -2.80 12.49 12.85
C SER A 292 -3.86 13.59 13.01
N LEU A 293 -4.38 13.72 14.25
CA LEU A 293 -5.32 14.75 14.67
C LEU A 293 -4.58 16.08 14.81
N TRP A 294 -5.21 17.15 14.35
CA TRP A 294 -4.69 18.51 14.43
C TRP A 294 -5.30 19.27 15.61
N GLY A 295 -4.73 20.42 15.97
CA GLY A 295 -5.17 21.21 17.14
C GLY A 295 -6.67 21.45 17.19
N SER A 296 -7.30 21.81 16.07
CA SER A 296 -8.77 21.99 16.00
C SER A 296 -9.54 20.66 16.16
N ASP A 297 -9.02 19.54 15.64
CA ASP A 297 -9.63 18.23 15.81
C ASP A 297 -9.55 17.78 17.29
N LEU A 298 -8.41 18.04 17.95
CA LEU A 298 -8.20 17.74 19.37
C LEU A 298 -9.10 18.59 20.26
N GLU A 299 -9.22 19.89 19.97
CA GLU A 299 -10.16 20.78 20.66
C GLU A 299 -11.59 20.28 20.52
N GLN A 300 -12.01 19.90 19.30
CA GLN A 300 -13.36 19.40 19.05
C GLN A 300 -13.65 18.10 19.80
N ILE A 301 -12.72 17.13 19.77
CA ILE A 301 -12.86 15.86 20.51
C ILE A 301 -12.88 16.14 22.02
N SER A 302 -11.99 16.98 22.52
CA SER A 302 -11.91 17.35 23.95
C SER A 302 -13.23 17.97 24.41
N ARG A 303 -13.79 18.91 23.65
CA ARG A 303 -15.10 19.53 23.95
C ARG A 303 -16.23 18.49 23.96
N LYS A 304 -16.28 17.61 22.96
CA LYS A 304 -17.31 16.56 22.86
C LYS A 304 -17.26 15.58 24.02
N HIS A 305 -16.07 15.29 24.52
CA HIS A 305 -15.82 14.37 25.62
C HIS A 305 -15.46 15.10 26.92
N SER A 306 -15.95 16.33 27.11
CA SER A 306 -15.73 17.10 28.34
C SER A 306 -16.11 16.28 29.57
N THR A 307 -15.18 16.17 30.52
CA THR A 307 -15.38 15.41 31.77
C THR A 307 -16.41 16.05 32.69
N ILE A 308 -16.63 17.36 32.54
CA ILE A 308 -17.59 18.14 33.33
C ILE A 308 -18.86 18.44 32.53
N GLY A 309 -18.81 18.49 31.19
CA GLY A 309 -19.97 18.86 30.37
C GLY A 309 -21.17 17.92 30.46
N LYS A 310 -21.00 16.71 31.01
CA LYS A 310 -22.11 15.77 31.32
C LYS A 310 -22.55 15.80 32.78
N LEU A 311 -21.78 16.46 33.64
CA LEU A 311 -22.15 16.71 35.03
C LEU A 311 -22.93 18.03 34.99
N ASN A 312 -24.24 17.99 35.24
CA ASN A 312 -25.07 19.20 35.36
C ASN A 312 -24.70 19.95 36.66
N LEU A 313 -23.49 20.51 36.71
CA LEU A 313 -23.00 21.34 37.83
C LEU A 313 -23.46 22.79 37.71
#